data_AF-A0A6A4QN35-F1
#
_entry.id   AF-A0A6A4QN35-F1
#
_cell.length_a   1.000
_cell.length_b   1.000
_cell.length_c   1.000
_cell.angle_alpha   90.00
_cell.angle_beta   90.00
_cell.angle_gamma   90.00
#
_symmetry.space_group_name_H-M   'P 1'
#
loop_
_entity.id
_entity.type
_entity.pdbx_description
1 polymer ?
#
loop_
_entity_poly.entity_id
_entity_poly.type
_entity_poly.pdbx_seq_one_letter_code
_entity_poly.pdbx_strand_id
1 'polypeptide(L)'
;MLTSDDKVEIVERGNRKEDDKDEEGEGGFIEKVKDFIHDIGEKIEDAIGFRKPTADVTGIHLPSINLQKAEIVVDVLITNPNPLPIPLIDIDYLIESDGRKLVSGLIPDAGTIKAHGEETVKIPFTLIYDDIKKTYADIIPGSIIPYRVKVDLIFDVPIFGRLTLPLEKTGDIPIPYKPDIDLEKIHFERFSFEETIASLHLKLENKNDFDMGLNALDYEVWLSDLSIGGAELTKSEKIEKTGITYIDIPITFRPKDFGSALWDMIRGRGTGYTIKGNIDVDTPFGKMKLPINKEGGTTRLKKKKEDRDYDDSDDDDED
;
A
#
# COMPACT_ATOMS: atom_id res chain seq x y z
N MET A 1 1.13 -25.80 17.44
CA MET A 1 0.36 -25.85 18.69
C MET A 1 1.00 -24.87 19.66
N LEU A 2 0.49 -23.64 19.70
CA LEU A 2 0.73 -22.66 20.77
C LEU A 2 -0.56 -21.85 20.83
N THR A 3 -1.31 -22.05 21.91
CA THR A 3 -2.55 -21.35 22.26
C THR A 3 -2.16 -20.08 22.99
N SER A 4 -2.54 -18.92 22.46
CA SER A 4 -2.49 -17.64 23.18
C SER A 4 -3.89 -17.39 23.75
N ASP A 5 -4.01 -17.48 25.07
CA ASP A 5 -5.19 -17.09 25.84
C ASP A 5 -5.32 -15.55 25.81
N ASP A 6 -6.31 -15.03 25.09
CA ASP A 6 -6.70 -13.62 25.16
C ASP A 6 -7.65 -13.41 26.34
N LYS A 7 -7.16 -12.73 27.39
CA LYS A 7 -7.99 -12.24 28.50
C LYS A 7 -8.69 -10.94 28.07
N VAL A 8 -10.01 -10.95 28.14
CA VAL A 8 -10.88 -9.77 27.93
C VAL A 8 -10.87 -8.88 29.17
N GLU A 9 -10.50 -7.60 29.02
CA GLU A 9 -10.66 -6.57 30.06
C GLU A 9 -11.97 -5.79 29.88
N ILE A 10 -12.81 -5.77 30.90
CA ILE A 10 -14.02 -4.95 30.98
C ILE A 10 -13.66 -3.65 31.69
N VAL A 11 -13.84 -2.49 31.03
CA VAL A 11 -13.59 -1.17 31.62
C VAL A 11 -14.91 -0.42 31.81
N GLU A 12 -15.35 -0.26 33.06
CA GLU A 12 -16.43 0.66 33.42
C GLU A 12 -15.87 2.07 33.70
N ARG A 13 -16.51 3.10 33.13
CA ARG A 13 -16.18 4.52 33.37
C ARG A 13 -16.94 5.04 34.60
N GLY A 14 -16.20 5.58 35.57
CA GLY A 14 -16.72 6.39 36.70
C GLY A 14 -15.95 7.72 36.87
N ASN A 15 -16.69 8.79 37.17
CA ASN A 15 -16.27 10.20 37.25
C ASN A 15 -15.32 10.55 38.42
N ARG A 16 -14.52 11.62 38.22
CA ARG A 16 -13.55 12.23 39.16
C ARG A 16 -14.20 12.91 40.40
N LYS A 17 -13.58 12.77 41.59
CA LYS A 17 -12.88 13.85 42.35
C LYS A 17 -12.28 13.41 43.72
N GLU A 18 -10.98 13.75 43.86
CA GLU A 18 -10.17 14.20 45.03
C GLU A 18 -9.94 13.39 46.33
N ASP A 19 -8.63 13.31 46.64
CA ASP A 19 -7.87 13.32 47.92
C ASP A 19 -7.44 12.02 48.65
N ASP A 20 -6.11 11.77 48.54
CA ASP A 20 -5.11 11.39 49.56
C ASP A 20 -5.36 10.25 50.58
N LYS A 21 -4.68 9.10 50.38
CA LYS A 21 -3.56 8.58 51.20
C LYS A 21 -3.31 7.08 50.97
N ASP A 22 -2.03 6.73 50.99
CA ASP A 22 -1.49 5.37 50.95
C ASP A 22 -2.06 4.47 52.07
N GLU A 23 -2.49 3.25 51.72
CA GLU A 23 -2.34 2.07 52.58
C GLU A 23 -2.38 0.78 51.73
N GLU A 24 -1.38 -0.07 51.96
CA GLU A 24 -1.20 -1.38 51.34
C GLU A 24 -2.31 -2.36 51.75
N GLY A 25 -2.80 -3.12 50.77
CA GLY A 25 -3.42 -4.42 51.00
C GLY A 25 -4.91 -4.50 50.72
N GLU A 26 -5.29 -4.76 49.46
CA GLU A 26 -6.64 -5.29 49.16
C GLU A 26 -6.72 -6.09 47.84
N GLY A 27 -5.76 -7.00 47.62
CA GLY A 27 -5.85 -8.02 46.57
C GLY A 27 -6.82 -9.16 46.91
N GLY A 28 -7.97 -8.88 47.52
CA GLY A 28 -8.85 -9.91 48.06
C GLY A 28 -10.35 -9.72 47.82
N PHE A 29 -10.82 -8.48 47.60
CA PHE A 29 -12.23 -8.19 47.35
C PHE A 29 -12.55 -7.98 45.87
N ILE A 30 -11.70 -7.26 45.13
CA ILE A 30 -11.94 -6.97 43.70
C ILE A 30 -11.79 -8.23 42.84
N GLU A 31 -10.82 -9.08 43.16
CA GLU A 31 -10.61 -10.37 42.46
C GLU A 31 -11.79 -11.32 42.72
N LYS A 32 -12.25 -11.43 43.98
CA LYS A 32 -13.46 -12.20 44.33
C LYS A 32 -14.73 -11.65 43.69
N VAL A 33 -14.86 -10.34 43.50
CA VAL A 33 -16.01 -9.73 42.82
C VAL A 33 -15.96 -9.99 41.31
N LYS A 34 -14.77 -9.93 40.68
CA LYS A 34 -14.59 -10.34 39.27
C LYS A 34 -14.91 -11.82 39.08
N ASP A 35 -14.41 -12.68 39.96
CA ASP A 35 -14.69 -14.12 39.95
C ASP A 35 -16.19 -14.39 40.18
N PHE A 36 -16.85 -13.63 41.08
CA PHE A 36 -18.28 -13.79 41.37
C PHE A 36 -19.18 -13.29 40.23
N ILE A 37 -18.80 -12.21 39.53
CA ILE A 37 -19.52 -11.73 38.33
C ILE A 37 -19.34 -12.71 37.16
N HIS A 38 -18.14 -13.27 36.99
CA HIS A 38 -17.88 -14.29 35.99
C HIS A 38 -18.65 -15.59 36.28
N ASP A 39 -18.65 -16.04 37.53
CA ASP A 39 -19.31 -17.27 37.99
C ASP A 39 -20.85 -17.13 38.00
N ILE A 40 -21.40 -15.92 38.21
CA ILE A 40 -22.83 -15.65 38.01
C ILE A 40 -23.18 -15.53 36.52
N GLY A 41 -22.32 -14.92 35.70
CA GLY A 41 -22.49 -14.84 34.25
C GLY A 41 -22.58 -16.23 33.62
N GLU A 42 -21.64 -17.11 33.94
CA GLU A 42 -21.66 -18.52 33.51
C GLU A 42 -22.89 -19.28 34.05
N LYS A 43 -23.27 -19.07 35.31
CA LYS A 43 -24.45 -19.74 35.90
C LYS A 43 -25.79 -19.27 35.33
N ILE A 44 -25.90 -18.03 34.85
CA ILE A 44 -27.10 -17.50 34.20
C ILE A 44 -27.16 -17.95 32.73
N GLU A 45 -26.02 -18.06 32.05
CA GLU A 45 -25.91 -18.65 30.70
C GLU A 45 -26.44 -20.10 30.68
N ASP A 46 -26.06 -20.91 31.67
CA ASP A 46 -26.52 -22.30 31.82
C ASP A 46 -28.02 -22.43 32.20
N ALA A 47 -28.60 -21.44 32.89
CA ALA A 47 -29.98 -21.51 33.38
C ALA A 47 -31.04 -21.11 32.34
N ILE A 48 -30.67 -20.34 31.31
CA ILE A 48 -31.60 -19.74 30.32
C ILE A 48 -31.37 -20.31 28.90
N GLY A 49 -30.27 -21.03 28.65
CA GLY A 49 -29.95 -21.60 27.34
C GLY A 49 -29.55 -20.54 26.30
N PHE A 50 -29.26 -19.32 26.76
CA PHE A 50 -28.68 -18.26 25.92
C PHE A 50 -27.20 -18.56 25.69
N ARG A 51 -26.76 -18.47 24.43
CA ARG A 51 -25.37 -18.68 24.03
C ARG A 51 -24.87 -17.41 23.35
N LYS A 52 -23.69 -16.91 23.74
CA LYS A 52 -23.11 -15.72 23.11
C LYS A 52 -23.00 -15.91 21.59
N PRO A 53 -23.37 -14.90 20.77
CA PRO A 53 -23.06 -14.93 19.35
C PRO A 53 -21.54 -15.02 19.15
N THR A 54 -21.12 -15.66 18.08
CA THR A 54 -19.72 -15.78 17.68
C THR A 54 -19.49 -15.01 16.40
N ALA A 55 -18.28 -14.52 16.19
CA ALA A 55 -17.92 -13.84 14.96
C ALA A 55 -16.50 -14.21 14.55
N ASP A 56 -16.33 -14.44 13.25
CA ASP A 56 -15.07 -14.89 12.65
C ASP A 56 -14.78 -14.09 11.39
N VAL A 57 -13.52 -13.67 11.24
CA VAL A 57 -13.05 -13.06 9.99
C VAL A 57 -12.89 -14.17 8.94
N THR A 58 -13.76 -14.19 7.95
CA THR A 58 -13.77 -15.20 6.87
C THR A 58 -12.99 -14.78 5.65
N GLY A 59 -12.78 -13.46 5.44
CA GLY A 59 -12.03 -12.95 4.30
C GLY A 59 -11.59 -11.50 4.49
N ILE A 60 -10.48 -11.16 3.84
CA ILE A 60 -10.01 -9.79 3.68
C ILE A 60 -9.82 -9.57 2.18
N HIS A 61 -10.54 -8.59 1.65
CA HIS A 61 -10.48 -8.20 0.25
C HIS A 61 -9.84 -6.83 0.14
N LEU A 62 -9.05 -6.63 -0.91
CA LEU A 62 -8.46 -5.33 -1.24
C LEU A 62 -9.01 -4.90 -2.60
N PRO A 63 -10.25 -4.35 -2.67
CA PRO A 63 -10.87 -3.93 -3.92
C PRO A 63 -9.99 -3.02 -4.78
N SER A 64 -9.27 -2.09 -4.16
CA SER A 64 -8.39 -1.17 -4.88
C SER A 64 -7.20 -0.74 -4.03
N ILE A 65 -6.05 -0.55 -4.70
CA ILE A 65 -4.85 0.01 -4.11
C ILE A 65 -4.08 0.81 -5.17
N ASN A 66 -3.65 2.02 -4.80
CA ASN A 66 -2.88 2.92 -5.66
C ASN A 66 -1.98 3.83 -4.81
N LEU A 67 -1.43 4.93 -5.38
CA LEU A 67 -0.57 5.86 -4.62
C LEU A 67 -1.33 6.79 -3.65
N GLN A 68 -2.64 6.91 -3.79
CA GLN A 68 -3.49 7.82 -3.00
C GLN A 68 -4.14 7.11 -1.82
N LYS A 69 -4.69 5.91 -2.07
CA LYS A 69 -5.45 5.15 -1.08
C LYS A 69 -5.39 3.63 -1.28
N ALA A 70 -5.73 2.91 -0.23
CA ALA A 70 -6.14 1.50 -0.26
C ALA A 70 -7.56 1.37 0.28
N GLU A 71 -8.40 0.64 -0.43
CA GLU A 71 -9.74 0.24 0.00
C GLU A 71 -9.69 -1.23 0.41
N ILE A 72 -10.12 -1.50 1.64
CA ILE A 72 -10.10 -2.85 2.23
C ILE A 72 -11.53 -3.18 2.65
N VAL A 73 -11.96 -4.42 2.42
CA VAL A 73 -13.25 -4.93 2.90
C VAL A 73 -12.99 -6.21 3.67
N VAL A 74 -13.37 -6.23 4.94
CA VAL A 74 -13.27 -7.43 5.79
C VAL A 74 -14.65 -8.08 5.89
N ASP A 75 -14.71 -9.36 5.57
CA ASP A 75 -15.92 -10.18 5.67
C ASP A 75 -15.93 -10.88 7.04
N VAL A 76 -16.87 -10.50 7.89
CA VAL A 76 -17.06 -11.06 9.23
C VAL A 76 -18.32 -11.91 9.24
N LEU A 77 -18.17 -13.22 9.44
CA LEU A 77 -19.29 -14.14 9.62
C LEU A 77 -19.71 -14.09 11.07
N ILE A 78 -20.97 -13.75 11.32
CA ILE A 78 -21.57 -13.72 12.64
C ILE A 78 -22.57 -14.87 12.72
N THR A 79 -22.45 -15.69 13.76
CA THR A 79 -23.34 -16.82 14.02
C THR A 79 -24.15 -16.54 15.28
N ASN A 80 -25.47 -16.57 15.15
CA ASN A 80 -26.39 -16.46 16.27
C ASN A 80 -26.92 -17.86 16.66
N PRO A 81 -26.43 -18.45 17.75
CA PRO A 81 -26.90 -19.75 18.21
C PRO A 81 -28.29 -19.71 18.87
N ASN A 82 -28.86 -18.53 19.10
CA ASN A 82 -30.08 -18.35 19.89
C ASN A 82 -31.36 -18.43 19.05
N PRO A 83 -32.49 -18.83 19.66
CA PRO A 83 -33.80 -18.92 18.98
C PRO A 83 -34.47 -17.57 18.72
N LEU A 84 -33.86 -16.47 19.14
CA LEU A 84 -34.33 -15.11 18.91
C LEU A 84 -33.35 -14.33 18.02
N PRO A 85 -33.86 -13.45 17.14
CA PRO A 85 -33.00 -12.55 16.36
C PRO A 85 -32.28 -11.55 17.27
N ILE A 86 -31.04 -11.20 16.90
CA ILE A 86 -30.19 -10.26 17.63
C ILE A 86 -29.83 -9.09 16.71
N PRO A 87 -30.33 -7.87 16.98
CA PRO A 87 -29.89 -6.66 16.31
C PRO A 87 -28.39 -6.40 16.50
N LEU A 88 -27.68 -6.10 15.41
CA LEU A 88 -26.32 -5.58 15.42
C LEU A 88 -26.40 -4.07 15.26
N ILE A 89 -26.36 -3.36 16.39
CA ILE A 89 -26.67 -1.93 16.45
C ILE A 89 -25.53 -1.07 15.95
N ASP A 90 -24.29 -1.40 16.29
CA ASP A 90 -23.13 -0.58 15.99
C ASP A 90 -21.91 -1.48 15.71
N ILE A 91 -21.07 -1.06 14.77
CA ILE A 91 -19.74 -1.65 14.55
C ILE A 91 -18.71 -0.54 14.69
N ASP A 92 -18.00 -0.55 15.81
CA ASP A 92 -16.86 0.32 16.03
C ASP A 92 -15.60 -0.35 15.48
N TYR A 93 -14.75 0.43 14.82
CA TYR A 93 -13.49 -0.11 14.31
C TYR A 93 -12.33 0.86 14.43
N LEU A 94 -11.15 0.28 14.58
CA LEU A 94 -9.87 0.97 14.69
C LEU A 94 -8.80 0.18 13.93
N ILE A 95 -8.09 0.88 13.05
CA ILE A 95 -6.87 0.36 12.42
C ILE A 95 -5.70 1.11 13.01
N GLU A 96 -4.76 0.36 13.58
CA GLU A 96 -3.54 0.90 14.16
C GLU A 96 -2.29 0.24 13.58
N SER A 97 -1.16 0.94 13.65
CA SER A 97 0.16 0.45 13.21
C SER A 97 1.22 0.96 14.19
N ASP A 98 1.87 0.03 14.91
CA ASP A 98 2.77 0.32 16.03
C ASP A 98 2.22 1.36 17.03
N GLY A 99 0.95 1.24 17.40
CA GLY A 99 0.27 2.17 18.30
C GLY A 99 -0.19 3.50 17.66
N ARG A 100 0.13 3.73 16.38
CA ARG A 100 -0.41 4.86 15.60
C ARG A 100 -1.82 4.54 15.15
N LYS A 101 -2.79 5.38 15.49
CA LYS A 101 -4.14 5.29 14.97
C LYS A 101 -4.17 5.75 13.51
N LEU A 102 -4.32 4.82 12.58
CA LEU A 102 -4.38 5.11 11.15
C LEU A 102 -5.78 5.55 10.73
N VAL A 103 -6.80 4.76 11.09
CA VAL A 103 -8.21 4.99 10.75
C VAL A 103 -9.09 4.51 11.89
N SER A 104 -10.24 5.16 12.09
CA SER A 104 -11.34 4.61 12.88
C SER A 104 -12.67 5.06 12.33
N GLY A 105 -13.72 4.32 12.63
CA GLY A 105 -15.08 4.73 12.33
C GLY A 105 -16.10 3.91 13.08
N LEU A 106 -17.36 4.29 12.86
CA LEU A 106 -18.55 3.67 13.41
C LEU A 106 -19.50 3.39 12.24
N ILE A 107 -20.02 2.15 12.17
CA ILE A 107 -21.11 1.79 11.26
C ILE A 107 -22.37 1.58 12.11
N PRO A 108 -23.31 2.52 12.11
CA PRO A 108 -24.57 2.37 12.84
C PRO A 108 -25.55 1.49 12.06
N ASP A 109 -26.46 0.85 12.80
CA ASP A 109 -27.55 0.01 12.32
C ASP A 109 -27.09 -1.03 11.27
N ALA A 110 -26.18 -1.90 11.69
CA ALA A 110 -25.58 -2.90 10.81
C ALA A 110 -26.45 -4.15 10.59
N GLY A 111 -27.73 -4.10 10.99
CA GLY A 111 -28.75 -5.08 10.65
C GLY A 111 -29.18 -5.97 11.82
N THR A 112 -29.65 -7.17 11.51
CA THR A 112 -30.20 -8.09 12.52
C THR A 112 -29.90 -9.53 12.15
N ILE A 113 -29.14 -10.19 13.03
CA ILE A 113 -28.76 -11.60 12.86
C ILE A 113 -29.97 -12.46 13.23
N LYS A 114 -30.44 -13.25 12.27
CA LYS A 114 -31.63 -14.10 12.44
C LYS A 114 -31.43 -15.16 13.53
N ALA A 115 -32.53 -15.64 14.10
CA ALA A 115 -32.54 -16.76 15.03
C ALA A 115 -31.91 -18.02 14.39
N HIS A 116 -31.01 -18.69 15.11
CA HIS A 116 -30.23 -19.84 14.61
C HIS A 116 -29.60 -19.61 13.23
N GLY A 117 -29.26 -18.35 12.94
CA GLY A 117 -28.82 -17.90 11.64
C GLY A 117 -27.36 -17.50 11.64
N GLU A 118 -26.84 -17.39 10.42
CA GLU A 118 -25.52 -16.83 10.15
C GLU A 118 -25.67 -15.68 9.15
N GLU A 119 -24.88 -14.64 9.34
CA GLU A 119 -24.87 -13.47 8.46
C GLU A 119 -23.43 -12.97 8.29
N THR A 120 -23.04 -12.72 7.04
CA THR A 120 -21.71 -12.15 6.74
C THR A 120 -21.84 -10.65 6.57
N VAL A 121 -21.26 -9.91 7.51
CA VAL A 121 -21.19 -8.45 7.48
C VAL A 121 -19.89 -8.02 6.80
N LYS A 122 -20.00 -7.04 5.90
CA LYS A 122 -18.86 -6.45 5.18
C LYS A 122 -18.49 -5.13 5.84
N ILE A 123 -17.25 -5.05 6.34
CA ILE A 123 -16.74 -3.86 7.00
C ILE A 123 -15.74 -3.18 6.06
N PRO A 124 -16.11 -2.07 5.40
CA PRO A 124 -15.21 -1.35 4.51
C PRO A 124 -14.32 -0.37 5.29
N PHE A 125 -13.06 -0.31 4.89
CA PHE A 125 -12.08 0.65 5.39
C PHE A 125 -11.40 1.34 4.21
N THR A 126 -11.02 2.60 4.40
CA THR A 126 -10.23 3.34 3.40
C THR A 126 -9.04 3.98 4.10
N LEU A 127 -7.84 3.62 3.64
CA LEU A 127 -6.59 4.20 4.10
C LEU A 127 -6.17 5.26 3.10
N ILE A 128 -6.18 6.52 3.52
CA ILE A 128 -5.74 7.65 2.72
C ILE A 128 -4.28 7.92 3.06
N TYR A 129 -3.37 7.62 2.14
CA TYR A 129 -1.93 7.66 2.44
C TYR A 129 -1.44 9.06 2.76
N ASP A 130 -2.00 10.10 2.13
CA ASP A 130 -1.62 11.48 2.39
C ASP A 130 -1.94 11.91 3.84
N ASP A 131 -3.04 11.45 4.41
CA ASP A 131 -3.40 11.76 5.80
C ASP A 131 -2.46 11.04 6.77
N ILE A 132 -2.12 9.79 6.47
CA ILE A 132 -1.16 9.00 7.23
C ILE A 132 0.22 9.67 7.23
N LYS A 133 0.77 10.02 6.06
CA LYS A 133 2.09 10.64 5.92
C LYS A 133 2.17 12.03 6.55
N LYS A 134 1.08 12.82 6.50
CA LYS A 134 1.03 14.14 7.16
C LYS A 134 1.00 14.02 8.68
N THR A 135 0.36 12.98 9.19
CA THR A 135 0.21 12.76 10.64
C THR A 135 1.46 12.10 11.22
N TYR A 136 2.06 11.16 10.48
CA TYR A 136 3.16 10.31 10.93
C TYR A 136 4.34 10.41 9.95
N ALA A 137 5.29 11.28 10.26
CA ALA A 137 6.43 11.58 9.39
C ALA A 137 7.44 10.42 9.25
N ASP A 138 7.35 9.43 10.14
CA ASP A 138 8.16 8.22 10.17
C ASP A 138 7.63 7.10 9.26
N ILE A 139 6.42 7.25 8.72
CA ILE A 139 5.88 6.34 7.70
C ILE A 139 6.42 6.75 6.32
N ILE A 140 7.33 5.93 5.79
CA ILE A 140 8.08 6.23 4.58
C ILE A 140 7.37 5.62 3.35
N PRO A 141 7.09 6.40 2.29
CA PRO A 141 6.62 5.82 1.04
C PRO A 141 7.57 4.74 0.50
N GLY A 142 7.02 3.61 0.09
CA GLY A 142 7.73 2.41 -0.34
C GLY A 142 7.81 1.33 0.72
N SER A 143 7.57 1.64 2.00
CA SER A 143 7.63 0.65 3.08
C SER A 143 6.38 -0.23 3.14
N ILE A 144 6.52 -1.38 3.79
CA ILE A 144 5.40 -2.17 4.30
C ILE A 144 5.32 -1.95 5.80
N ILE A 145 4.13 -1.61 6.32
CA ILE A 145 3.91 -1.40 7.75
C ILE A 145 2.98 -2.49 8.30
N PRO A 146 3.23 -2.99 9.52
CA PRO A 146 2.30 -3.88 10.18
C PRO A 146 1.04 -3.10 10.57
N TYR A 147 -0.11 -3.73 10.50
CA TYR A 147 -1.37 -3.19 10.99
C TYR A 147 -2.04 -4.15 11.96
N ARG A 148 -2.90 -3.59 12.80
CA ARG A 148 -3.85 -4.29 13.64
C ARG A 148 -5.21 -3.64 13.46
N VAL A 149 -6.17 -4.45 13.02
CA VAL A 149 -7.58 -4.08 12.93
C VAL A 149 -8.26 -4.58 14.19
N LYS A 150 -8.92 -3.67 14.91
CA LYS A 150 -9.83 -3.96 16.02
C LYS A 150 -11.23 -3.61 15.57
N VAL A 151 -12.17 -4.52 15.79
CA VAL A 151 -13.59 -4.35 15.46
C VAL A 151 -14.41 -4.76 16.67
N ASP A 152 -15.24 -3.85 17.17
CA ASP A 152 -16.18 -4.12 18.24
C ASP A 152 -17.58 -4.23 17.63
N LEU A 153 -18.12 -5.45 17.60
CA LEU A 153 -19.50 -5.71 17.19
C LEU A 153 -20.43 -5.51 18.37
N ILE A 154 -21.31 -4.52 18.31
CA ILE A 154 -22.21 -4.17 19.41
C ILE A 154 -23.61 -4.69 19.08
N PHE A 155 -24.07 -5.65 19.85
CA PHE A 155 -25.38 -6.28 19.73
C PHE A 155 -26.34 -5.78 20.79
N ASP A 156 -27.63 -5.71 20.47
CA ASP A 156 -28.70 -5.55 21.45
C ASP A 156 -29.38 -6.90 21.69
N VAL A 157 -28.97 -7.60 22.74
CA VAL A 157 -29.48 -8.94 23.04
C VAL A 157 -30.77 -8.81 23.85
N PRO A 158 -31.89 -9.41 23.42
CA PRO A 158 -33.12 -9.42 24.21
C PRO A 158 -32.86 -9.95 25.61
N ILE A 159 -33.38 -9.26 26.64
CA ILE A 159 -33.25 -9.59 28.08
C ILE A 159 -31.85 -9.25 28.66
N PHE A 160 -30.76 -9.46 27.91
CA PHE A 160 -29.39 -9.23 28.39
C PHE A 160 -28.86 -7.82 28.12
N GLY A 161 -29.49 -7.07 27.22
CA GLY A 161 -29.06 -5.72 26.84
C GLY A 161 -27.84 -5.73 25.92
N ARG A 162 -27.03 -4.68 26.00
CA ARG A 162 -25.90 -4.50 25.07
C ARG A 162 -24.78 -5.50 25.34
N LEU A 163 -24.39 -6.22 24.29
CA LEU A 163 -23.24 -7.12 24.28
C LEU A 163 -22.23 -6.65 23.23
N THR A 164 -20.98 -6.45 23.64
CA THR A 164 -19.89 -6.14 22.72
C THR A 164 -19.05 -7.38 22.49
N LEU A 165 -18.82 -7.72 21.23
CA LEU A 165 -17.94 -8.80 20.80
C LEU A 165 -16.72 -8.19 20.08
N PRO A 166 -15.56 -8.11 20.75
CA PRO A 166 -14.33 -7.59 20.15
C PRO A 166 -13.70 -8.63 19.23
N LEU A 167 -13.18 -8.17 18.10
CA LEU A 167 -12.44 -8.94 17.12
C LEU A 167 -11.13 -8.22 16.83
N GLU A 168 -10.04 -8.98 16.76
CA GLU A 168 -8.72 -8.45 16.41
C GLU A 168 -8.09 -9.24 15.27
N LYS A 169 -7.48 -8.54 14.32
CA LYS A 169 -6.67 -9.16 13.26
C LYS A 169 -5.45 -8.32 12.93
N THR A 170 -4.30 -8.97 12.82
CA THR A 170 -3.06 -8.35 12.38
C THR A 170 -2.72 -8.72 10.94
N GLY A 171 -1.98 -7.86 10.26
CA GLY A 171 -1.43 -8.12 8.94
C GLY A 171 -0.45 -7.04 8.52
N ASP A 172 -0.11 -7.02 7.23
CA ASP A 172 0.82 -6.06 6.65
C ASP A 172 0.15 -5.27 5.53
N ILE A 173 0.45 -3.98 5.43
CA ILE A 173 -0.04 -3.12 4.36
C ILE A 173 1.10 -2.29 3.74
N PRO A 174 1.20 -2.24 2.39
CA PRO A 174 2.19 -1.39 1.74
C PRO A 174 1.76 0.07 1.78
N ILE A 175 2.74 0.97 1.75
CA ILE A 175 2.56 2.38 1.43
C ILE A 175 3.20 2.61 0.06
N PRO A 176 2.47 2.44 -1.06
CA PRO A 176 3.10 2.39 -2.38
C PRO A 176 3.84 3.68 -2.75
N TYR A 177 4.97 3.54 -3.42
CA TYR A 177 5.74 4.62 -4.03
C TYR A 177 5.86 4.40 -5.53
N LYS A 178 5.82 5.50 -6.29
CA LYS A 178 6.04 5.45 -7.74
C LYS A 178 7.48 5.01 -8.04
N PRO A 179 7.72 4.17 -9.05
CA PRO A 179 9.10 3.91 -9.44
C PRO A 179 9.79 5.15 -9.99
N ASP A 180 11.09 5.22 -9.79
CA ASP A 180 11.91 6.29 -10.32
C ASP A 180 12.48 5.87 -11.67
N ILE A 181 12.37 6.76 -12.65
CA ILE A 181 12.83 6.53 -14.01
C ILE A 181 13.94 7.51 -14.36
N ASP A 182 14.96 7.03 -15.06
CA ASP A 182 16.05 7.85 -15.58
C ASP A 182 16.50 7.33 -16.95
N LEU A 183 16.99 8.21 -17.80
CA LEU A 183 17.57 7.86 -19.09
C LEU A 183 19.08 7.70 -18.93
N GLU A 184 19.57 6.46 -19.05
CA GLU A 184 21.00 6.21 -18.89
C GLU A 184 21.76 6.44 -20.19
N LYS A 185 21.23 5.90 -21.31
CA LYS A 185 21.89 5.95 -22.62
C LYS A 185 20.87 6.10 -23.75
N ILE A 186 21.30 6.69 -24.85
CA ILE A 186 20.53 6.72 -26.11
C ILE A 186 21.35 6.00 -27.17
N HIS A 187 20.74 5.00 -27.80
CA HIS A 187 21.29 4.33 -28.97
C HIS A 187 20.58 4.83 -30.21
N PHE A 188 21.30 5.48 -31.13
CA PHE A 188 20.72 5.93 -32.40
C PHE A 188 20.93 4.87 -33.48
N GLU A 189 19.84 4.31 -33.98
CA GLU A 189 19.84 3.46 -35.17
C GLU A 189 19.90 4.32 -36.43
N ARG A 190 19.15 5.41 -36.44
CA ARG A 190 19.16 6.43 -37.49
C ARG A 190 19.16 7.81 -36.87
N PHE A 191 20.07 8.67 -37.31
CA PHE A 191 20.17 10.04 -36.83
C PHE A 191 20.24 11.02 -38.01
N SER A 192 19.09 11.59 -38.37
CA SER A 192 18.97 12.54 -39.48
C SER A 192 17.87 13.58 -39.23
N PHE A 193 17.94 14.70 -39.94
CA PHE A 193 16.95 15.76 -39.85
C PHE A 193 15.55 15.34 -40.35
N GLU A 194 15.52 14.44 -41.34
CA GLU A 194 14.27 13.91 -41.91
C GLU A 194 13.57 12.92 -40.98
N GLU A 195 14.36 12.08 -40.31
CA GLU A 195 13.90 11.01 -39.42
C GLU A 195 15.03 10.58 -38.48
N THR A 196 14.69 10.45 -37.20
CA THR A 196 15.56 9.93 -36.16
C THR A 196 14.87 8.74 -35.49
N ILE A 197 15.57 7.61 -35.43
CA ILE A 197 15.15 6.37 -34.79
C ILE A 197 16.19 6.06 -33.71
N ALA A 198 15.74 5.93 -32.48
CA ALA A 198 16.60 5.65 -31.35
C ALA A 198 15.96 4.66 -30.38
N SER A 199 16.79 3.92 -29.67
CA SER A 199 16.40 3.16 -28.49
C SER A 199 16.91 3.89 -27.25
N LEU A 200 16.01 4.19 -26.32
CA LEU A 200 16.31 4.84 -25.05
C LEU A 200 16.49 3.77 -23.98
N HIS A 201 17.71 3.68 -23.43
CA HIS A 201 18.04 2.75 -22.35
C HIS A 201 17.67 3.40 -21.02
N LEU A 202 16.50 3.02 -20.49
CA LEU A 202 15.95 3.56 -19.26
C LEU A 202 16.39 2.72 -18.06
N LYS A 203 16.78 3.40 -17.00
CA LYS A 203 16.91 2.85 -15.66
C LYS A 203 15.58 3.04 -14.94
N LEU A 204 14.97 1.95 -14.50
CA LEU A 204 13.78 1.94 -13.65
C LEU A 204 14.16 1.42 -12.26
N GLU A 205 13.94 2.22 -11.22
CA GLU A 205 14.28 1.90 -9.84
C GLU A 205 13.02 1.72 -9.01
N ASN A 206 12.87 0.53 -8.44
CA ASN A 206 11.81 0.22 -7.49
C ASN A 206 12.29 0.54 -6.08
N LYS A 207 11.72 1.56 -5.45
CA LYS A 207 12.01 1.91 -4.06
C LYS A 207 11.05 1.27 -3.05
N ASN A 208 10.13 0.44 -3.53
CA ASN A 208 9.22 -0.29 -2.66
C ASN A 208 9.91 -1.52 -2.07
N ASP A 209 9.55 -1.90 -0.85
CA ASP A 209 9.99 -3.13 -0.17
C ASP A 209 9.17 -4.37 -0.60
N PHE A 210 8.57 -4.30 -1.79
CA PHE A 210 7.89 -5.41 -2.44
C PHE A 210 8.26 -5.47 -3.93
N ASP A 211 8.22 -6.68 -4.47
CA ASP A 211 8.47 -6.93 -5.89
C ASP A 211 7.31 -6.39 -6.75
N MET A 212 7.64 -5.94 -7.96
CA MET A 212 6.65 -5.53 -8.97
C MET A 212 6.87 -6.33 -10.25
N GLY A 213 5.85 -7.04 -10.71
CA GLY A 213 5.84 -7.65 -12.04
C GLY A 213 5.34 -6.65 -13.07
N LEU A 214 6.23 -6.04 -13.85
CA LEU A 214 5.87 -5.17 -14.97
C LEU A 214 5.10 -5.99 -16.01
N ASN A 215 4.00 -5.43 -16.49
CA ASN A 215 3.19 -5.98 -17.58
C ASN A 215 3.16 -5.06 -18.80
N ALA A 216 3.00 -3.76 -18.56
CA ALA A 216 2.99 -2.75 -19.61
C ALA A 216 3.60 -1.44 -19.10
N LEU A 217 4.21 -0.71 -20.02
CA LEU A 217 4.77 0.63 -19.83
C LEU A 217 4.17 1.54 -20.91
N ASP A 218 3.28 2.42 -20.50
CA ASP A 218 2.86 3.58 -21.29
C ASP A 218 3.86 4.71 -21.03
N TYR A 219 4.39 5.31 -22.09
CA TYR A 219 5.35 6.39 -21.97
C TYR A 219 5.17 7.43 -23.06
N GLU A 220 5.53 8.66 -22.73
CA GLU A 220 5.72 9.76 -23.65
C GLU A 220 7.05 10.44 -23.30
N VAL A 221 7.76 10.90 -24.32
CA VAL A 221 9.09 11.49 -24.20
C VAL A 221 9.05 12.90 -24.78
N TRP A 222 9.60 13.85 -24.02
CA TRP A 222 9.77 15.22 -24.44
C TRP A 222 11.23 15.60 -24.46
N LEU A 223 11.60 16.39 -25.46
CA LEU A 223 12.86 17.12 -25.48
C LEU A 223 12.55 18.60 -25.28
N SER A 224 13.01 19.17 -24.16
CA SER A 224 12.48 20.44 -23.64
C SER A 224 10.95 20.36 -23.48
N ASP A 225 10.19 21.25 -24.14
CA ASP A 225 8.72 21.30 -24.07
C ASP A 225 8.04 20.60 -25.26
N LEU A 226 8.81 19.96 -26.14
CA LEU A 226 8.30 19.34 -27.37
C LEU A 226 8.17 17.83 -27.18
N SER A 227 6.94 17.32 -27.30
CA SER A 227 6.68 15.88 -27.33
C SER A 227 7.25 15.30 -28.62
N ILE A 228 8.20 14.38 -28.48
CA ILE A 228 8.82 13.70 -29.62
C ILE A 228 8.18 12.34 -29.91
N GLY A 229 7.31 11.85 -29.02
CA GLY A 229 6.54 10.63 -29.23
C GLY A 229 6.34 9.84 -27.95
N GLY A 230 5.46 8.85 -28.05
CA GLY A 230 5.11 7.94 -26.97
C GLY A 230 4.47 6.67 -27.53
N ALA A 231 4.50 5.61 -26.73
CA ALA A 231 3.87 4.35 -27.07
C ALA A 231 3.57 3.54 -25.81
N GLU A 232 2.77 2.50 -25.97
CA GLU A 232 2.62 1.44 -24.99
C GLU A 232 3.56 0.29 -25.36
N LEU A 233 4.36 -0.15 -24.38
CA LEU A 233 5.23 -1.31 -24.49
C LEU A 233 4.74 -2.40 -23.53
N THR A 234 4.19 -3.48 -24.06
CA THR A 234 3.91 -4.69 -23.27
C THR A 234 5.22 -5.43 -23.03
N LYS A 235 5.64 -5.53 -21.78
CA LYS A 235 6.86 -6.24 -21.36
C LYS A 235 6.58 -6.93 -20.04
N SER A 236 6.81 -8.23 -19.98
CA SER A 236 6.75 -8.99 -18.74
C SER A 236 8.13 -9.06 -18.12
N GLU A 237 8.34 -8.35 -17.01
CA GLU A 237 9.63 -8.31 -16.33
C GLU A 237 9.44 -8.13 -14.83
N LYS A 238 10.19 -8.88 -14.02
CA LYS A 238 10.17 -8.73 -12.57
C LYS A 238 11.14 -7.61 -12.17
N ILE A 239 10.63 -6.61 -11.47
CA ILE A 239 11.40 -5.56 -10.82
C ILE A 239 11.48 -5.92 -9.34
N GLU A 240 12.65 -6.36 -8.88
CA GLU A 240 12.84 -6.75 -7.49
C GLU A 240 12.59 -5.58 -6.53
N LYS A 241 12.17 -5.89 -5.31
CA LYS A 241 12.07 -4.90 -4.23
C LYS A 241 13.40 -4.19 -4.03
N THR A 242 13.38 -2.87 -3.84
CA THR A 242 14.59 -2.03 -3.74
C THR A 242 15.57 -2.19 -4.92
N GLY A 243 15.11 -2.73 -6.06
CA GLY A 243 15.94 -3.13 -7.19
C GLY A 243 15.94 -2.14 -8.34
N ILE A 244 16.85 -2.38 -9.29
CA ILE A 244 17.00 -1.62 -10.52
C ILE A 244 16.80 -2.57 -11.71
N THR A 245 15.98 -2.15 -12.66
CA THR A 245 15.74 -2.85 -13.92
C THR A 245 16.01 -1.90 -15.08
N TYR A 246 16.45 -2.44 -16.20
CA TYR A 246 16.73 -1.67 -17.41
C TYR A 246 15.74 -2.00 -18.52
N ILE A 247 15.18 -0.97 -19.15
CA ILE A 247 14.17 -1.10 -20.19
C ILE A 247 14.60 -0.26 -21.39
N ASP A 248 14.68 -0.91 -22.55
CA ASP A 248 14.86 -0.23 -23.83
C ASP A 248 13.50 0.15 -24.41
N ILE A 249 13.27 1.44 -24.63
CA ILE A 249 12.07 1.94 -25.32
C ILE A 249 12.43 2.53 -26.69
N PRO A 250 11.76 2.12 -27.78
CA PRO A 250 12.01 2.65 -29.11
C PRO A 250 11.32 4.01 -29.31
N ILE A 251 12.03 5.00 -29.83
CA ILE A 251 11.46 6.29 -30.19
C ILE A 251 11.78 6.62 -31.66
N THR A 252 10.75 7.04 -32.39
CA THR A 252 10.86 7.47 -33.78
C THR A 252 10.21 8.82 -33.95
N PHE A 253 10.96 9.80 -34.44
CA PHE A 253 10.48 11.16 -34.64
C PHE A 253 11.19 11.86 -35.80
N ARG A 254 10.62 12.96 -36.30
CA ARG A 254 11.17 13.71 -37.43
C ARG A 254 11.60 15.10 -36.96
N PRO A 255 12.90 15.37 -36.77
CA PRO A 255 13.38 16.67 -36.28
C PRO A 255 12.87 17.87 -37.08
N LYS A 256 12.68 17.73 -38.40
CA LYS A 256 12.12 18.78 -39.26
C LYS A 256 10.73 19.28 -38.86
N ASP A 257 9.92 18.44 -38.23
CA ASP A 257 8.57 18.80 -37.78
C ASP A 257 8.62 19.80 -36.60
N PHE A 258 9.77 19.90 -35.94
CA PHE A 258 10.02 20.74 -34.76
C PHE A 258 10.97 21.91 -35.05
N GLY A 259 11.52 22.00 -36.27
CA GLY A 259 12.42 23.06 -36.72
C GLY A 259 13.91 22.84 -36.40
N SER A 260 14.75 23.72 -36.94
CA SER A 260 16.21 23.63 -36.85
C SER A 260 16.76 23.75 -35.42
N ALA A 261 16.05 24.44 -34.53
CA ALA A 261 16.46 24.59 -33.13
C ALA A 261 16.53 23.25 -32.40
N LEU A 262 15.52 22.38 -32.54
CA LEU A 262 15.55 21.04 -31.94
C LEU A 262 16.71 20.20 -32.51
N TRP A 263 16.92 20.29 -33.82
CA TRP A 263 18.00 19.58 -34.51
C TRP A 263 19.40 20.02 -34.01
N ASP A 264 19.60 21.32 -33.83
CA ASP A 264 20.85 21.87 -33.30
C ASP A 264 21.08 21.49 -31.84
N MET A 265 20.00 21.44 -31.05
CA MET A 265 20.05 21.01 -29.65
C MET A 265 20.49 19.56 -29.51
N ILE A 266 19.88 18.65 -30.28
CA ILE A 266 20.22 17.22 -30.22
C ILE A 266 21.67 17.00 -30.67
N ARG A 267 22.14 17.69 -31.72
CA ARG A 267 23.52 17.54 -32.23
C ARG A 267 24.60 18.14 -31.33
N GLY A 268 24.29 19.21 -30.58
CA GLY A 268 25.32 20.13 -30.08
C GLY A 268 25.56 20.13 -28.57
N ARG A 269 24.52 20.44 -27.76
CA ARG A 269 24.73 20.96 -26.39
C ARG A 269 24.23 20.05 -25.28
N GLY A 270 23.61 18.92 -25.64
CA GLY A 270 22.75 18.19 -24.72
C GLY A 270 21.42 18.91 -24.54
N THR A 271 20.37 18.15 -24.28
CA THR A 271 19.03 18.70 -24.10
C THR A 271 18.43 18.19 -22.79
N GLY A 272 17.64 19.06 -22.18
CA GLY A 272 16.69 18.65 -21.15
C GLY A 272 15.74 17.63 -21.76
N TYR A 273 15.42 16.59 -20.99
CA TYR A 273 14.41 15.62 -21.37
C TYR A 273 13.42 15.45 -20.23
N THR A 274 12.20 15.10 -20.62
CA THR A 274 11.14 14.71 -19.70
C THR A 274 10.56 13.37 -20.17
N ILE A 275 10.28 12.47 -19.24
CA ILE A 275 9.57 11.21 -19.50
C ILE A 275 8.40 11.15 -18.53
N LYS A 276 7.21 10.90 -19.06
CA LYS A 276 5.98 10.71 -18.29
C LYS A 276 5.28 9.48 -18.81
N GLY A 277 4.44 8.90 -17.97
CA GLY A 277 3.67 7.73 -18.36
C GLY A 277 3.18 6.96 -17.16
N ASN A 278 2.80 5.71 -17.39
CA ASN A 278 2.32 4.81 -16.36
C ASN A 278 2.91 3.42 -16.58
N ILE A 279 3.21 2.74 -15.49
CA ILE A 279 3.49 1.30 -15.50
C ILE A 279 2.30 0.54 -14.94
N ASP A 280 1.91 -0.52 -15.62
CA ASP A 280 0.94 -1.49 -15.11
C ASP A 280 1.73 -2.66 -14.52
N VAL A 281 1.56 -2.88 -13.21
CA VAL A 281 2.33 -3.85 -12.44
C VAL A 281 1.42 -4.79 -11.64
N ASP A 282 1.80 -6.07 -11.57
CA ASP A 282 1.28 -6.99 -10.56
C ASP A 282 2.15 -6.91 -9.30
N THR A 283 1.52 -6.84 -8.14
CA THR A 283 2.20 -6.83 -6.83
C THR A 283 1.62 -7.92 -5.93
N PRO A 284 2.30 -8.28 -4.83
CA PRO A 284 1.72 -9.16 -3.79
C PRO A 284 0.40 -8.64 -3.22
N PHE A 285 0.12 -7.34 -3.37
CA PHE A 285 -1.08 -6.67 -2.88
C PHE A 285 -2.08 -6.38 -4.01
N GLY A 286 -1.95 -7.05 -5.15
CA GLY A 286 -2.84 -6.86 -6.30
C GLY A 286 -2.25 -5.95 -7.37
N LYS A 287 -3.04 -5.71 -8.41
CA LYS A 287 -2.61 -4.96 -9.59
C LYS A 287 -2.60 -3.47 -9.31
N MET A 288 -1.57 -2.77 -9.78
CA MET A 288 -1.47 -1.32 -9.66
C MET A 288 -1.09 -0.69 -11.00
N LYS A 289 -1.64 0.50 -11.24
CA LYS A 289 -1.20 1.41 -12.29
C LYS A 289 -0.46 2.57 -11.63
N LEU A 290 0.87 2.60 -11.78
CA LEU A 290 1.72 3.57 -11.09
C LEU A 290 2.24 4.61 -12.10
N PRO A 291 2.07 5.91 -11.83
CA PRO A 291 2.65 6.95 -12.67
C PRO A 291 4.17 6.94 -12.57
N ILE A 292 4.83 7.19 -13.69
CA ILE A 292 6.26 7.48 -13.76
C ILE A 292 6.44 8.90 -14.28
N ASN A 293 7.38 9.63 -13.68
CA ASN A 293 7.73 10.97 -14.13
C ASN A 293 9.19 11.27 -13.82
N LYS A 294 9.91 11.73 -14.84
CA LYS A 294 11.23 12.33 -14.75
C LYS A 294 11.20 13.64 -15.50
N GLU A 295 11.37 14.75 -14.79
CA GLU A 295 11.44 16.09 -15.38
C GLU A 295 12.86 16.65 -15.24
N GLY A 296 13.31 17.39 -16.26
CA GLY A 296 14.58 18.11 -16.19
C GLY A 296 15.83 17.22 -16.19
N GLY A 297 15.73 15.98 -16.68
CA GLY A 297 16.91 15.14 -16.91
C GLY A 297 17.78 15.76 -18.00
N THR A 298 19.09 15.48 -18.00
CA THR A 298 20.00 16.02 -19.03
C THR A 298 20.62 14.90 -19.83
N THR A 299 20.58 15.05 -21.16
CA THR A 299 21.27 14.13 -22.08
C THR A 299 22.57 14.78 -22.55
N ARG A 300 23.60 13.97 -22.81
CA ARG A 300 24.79 14.39 -23.56
C ARG A 300 25.14 13.31 -24.56
N LEU A 301 25.30 13.68 -25.83
CA LEU A 301 25.90 12.78 -26.82
C LEU A 301 27.38 12.60 -26.46
N LYS A 302 27.76 11.41 -25.99
CA LYS A 302 29.16 11.03 -25.97
C LYS A 302 29.56 10.66 -27.39
N LYS A 303 30.37 11.51 -28.05
CA LYS A 303 31.06 11.08 -29.27
C LYS A 303 31.94 9.88 -28.92
N LYS A 304 31.84 8.78 -29.68
CA LYS A 304 32.87 7.73 -29.64
C LYS A 304 34.21 8.42 -29.90
N LYS A 305 35.20 8.20 -29.03
CA LYS A 305 36.59 8.48 -29.41
C LYS A 305 36.86 7.53 -30.58
N GLU A 306 37.13 8.09 -31.75
CA GLU A 306 37.74 7.31 -32.82
C GLU A 306 39.07 6.79 -32.27
N ASP A 307 39.26 5.48 -32.32
CA ASP A 307 40.52 4.84 -32.04
C ASP A 307 41.53 5.42 -33.03
N ARG A 308 42.40 6.31 -32.52
CA ARG A 308 43.60 6.71 -33.24
C ARG A 308 44.57 5.55 -33.06
N ASP A 309 44.66 4.72 -34.08
CA ASP A 309 45.75 3.77 -34.24
C ASP A 309 47.07 4.53 -34.11
N TYR A 310 47.83 4.17 -33.08
CA TYR A 310 49.24 4.51 -32.97
C TYR A 310 49.97 3.61 -33.97
N ASP A 311 50.33 4.15 -35.14
CA ASP A 311 51.50 3.66 -35.88
C ASP A 311 52.73 4.32 -35.22
N ASP A 312 53.21 3.73 -34.13
CA ASP A 312 54.63 3.80 -33.78
C ASP A 312 55.32 2.73 -34.62
N SER A 313 55.83 3.13 -35.78
CA SER A 313 56.85 2.37 -36.50
C SER A 313 58.19 2.71 -35.85
N ASP A 314 58.59 1.90 -34.89
CA ASP A 314 60.00 1.67 -34.60
C ASP A 314 60.62 1.07 -35.88
N ASP A 315 61.45 1.83 -36.58
CA ASP A 315 62.50 1.27 -37.42
C ASP A 315 63.83 1.84 -36.88
N ASP A 316 64.48 0.99 -36.08
CA ASP A 316 65.93 0.94 -35.96
C ASP A 316 66.54 0.92 -37.37
N ASP A 317 67.53 1.77 -37.62
CA ASP A 317 68.64 1.39 -38.50
C ASP A 317 69.91 2.15 -38.09
N GLU A 318 70.93 1.34 -37.81
CA GLU A 318 72.31 1.68 -37.46
C GLU A 318 73.05 2.39 -38.61
N ASP A 319 73.88 3.39 -38.27
CA ASP A 319 75.32 3.46 -38.63
C ASP A 319 75.99 4.70 -37.99
#